data_AF-A0AA39NBM0-F1
#
_entry.id   AF-A0AA39NBM0-F1
#
_cell.length_a   1.000
_cell.length_b   1.000
_cell.length_c   1.000
_cell.angle_alpha   90.00
_cell.angle_beta   90.00
_cell.angle_gamma   90.00
#
_symmetry.space_group_name_H-M   'P 1'
#
loop_
_entity.id
_entity.type
_entity.pdbx_description
1 polymer ?
#
loop_
_entity_poly.entity_id
_entity_poly.type
_entity_poly.pdbx_seq_one_letter_code
_entity_poly.pdbx_strand_id
1 'polypeptide(L)' 'RILSIQSLEAHHRFCEWMEGEYILPDTQNGSRHGFHGLNNPFILRCTIKTALGSGRPLYVILSDLIMLFPRQTTPLYGS' A
#
# COMPACT_ATOMS: atom_id res chain seq x y z
N ARG A 1 5.66 10.76 -14.97
CA ARG A 1 5.31 9.56 -15.77
C ARG A 1 3.84 9.66 -16.10
N ILE A 2 3.46 9.67 -17.37
CA ILE A 2 2.06 9.67 -17.79
C ILE A 2 1.58 8.21 -17.75
N LEU A 3 0.49 7.94 -17.02
CA LEU A 3 -0.20 6.66 -17.08
C LEU A 3 -0.95 6.60 -18.42
N SER A 4 -0.67 5.56 -19.22
CA SER A 4 -1.44 5.34 -20.45
C SER A 4 -2.84 4.83 -20.09
N ILE A 5 -3.83 5.07 -20.96
CA ILE A 5 -5.18 4.55 -20.80
C ILE A 5 -5.15 3.02 -20.60
N GLN A 6 -4.30 2.33 -21.35
CA GLN A 6 -4.08 0.88 -21.22
C GLN A 6 -3.56 0.48 -19.82
N SER A 7 -2.63 1.26 -19.25
CA SER A 7 -2.13 1.00 -17.90
C SER A 7 -3.20 1.23 -16.82
N LEU A 8 -4.12 2.18 -17.05
CA LEU A 8 -5.23 2.45 -16.15
C LEU A 8 -6.24 1.29 -16.17
N GLU A 9 -6.60 0.80 -17.35
CA GLU A 9 -7.51 -0.33 -17.51
C GLU A 9 -6.94 -1.62 -16.90
N ALA A 10 -5.66 -1.90 -17.15
CA ALA A 10 -4.98 -3.03 -16.53
C ALA A 10 -4.96 -2.92 -15.01
N HIS A 11 -4.71 -1.71 -14.47
CA HIS A 11 -4.75 -1.46 -13.03
C HIS A 11 -6.14 -1.75 -12.44
N HIS A 12 -7.20 -1.24 -13.06
CA HIS A 12 -8.57 -1.48 -12.60
C HIS A 12 -8.91 -2.97 -12.55
N ARG A 13 -8.70 -3.70 -13.65
CA ARG A 13 -8.98 -5.14 -13.72
C ARG A 13 -8.18 -5.94 -12.69
N PHE A 14 -6.92 -5.54 -12.47
CA PHE A 14 -6.07 -6.20 -11.49
C PHE A 14 -6.53 -5.95 -10.05
N CYS A 15 -6.96 -4.73 -9.73
CA CYS A 15 -7.54 -4.39 -8.43
C CYS A 15 -8.84 -5.17 -8.17
N GLU A 16 -9.76 -5.22 -9.14
CA GLU A 16 -11.03 -5.96 -9.00
C GLU A 16 -10.78 -7.45 -8.76
N TRP A 17 -9.84 -8.05 -9.51
CA TRP A 17 -9.47 -9.45 -9.32
C TRP A 17 -8.87 -9.71 -7.93
N MET A 18 -7.91 -8.87 -7.48
CA MET A 18 -7.30 -9.05 -6.16
C MET A 18 -8.29 -8.89 -5.01
N GLU A 19 -9.27 -7.98 -5.15
CA GLU A 19 -10.33 -7.81 -4.16
C GLU A 19 -11.30 -9.00 -4.17
N GLY A 20 -11.68 -9.51 -5.35
CA GLY A 20 -12.54 -10.68 -5.48
C GLY A 20 -11.94 -11.97 -4.93
N GLU A 21 -10.62 -12.12 -5.01
CA GLU A 21 -9.88 -13.29 -4.53
C GLU A 21 -9.32 -13.12 -3.10
N TYR A 22 -9.63 -12.02 -2.41
CA TYR A 22 -9.15 -11.74 -1.05
C TYR A 22 -7.61 -11.79 -0.91
N ILE A 23 -6.89 -11.38 -1.95
CA ILE A 23 -5.42 -11.41 -1.98
C ILE A 23 -4.83 -10.31 -1.08
N LEU A 24 -5.51 -9.16 -1.02
CA LEU A 24 -5.05 -8.02 -0.23
C LEU A 24 -5.49 -8.17 1.22
N PRO A 25 -4.59 -8.02 2.20
CA PRO A 25 -4.96 -8.09 3.61
C PRO A 25 -5.82 -6.89 3.99
N ASP A 26 -6.73 -7.08 4.95
CA ASP A 26 -7.63 -6.02 5.44
C ASP A 26 -6.91 -4.79 5.99
N THR A 27 -5.66 -4.97 6.42
CA THR A 27 -4.80 -3.91 6.95
C THR A 27 -4.11 -3.09 5.86
N GLN A 28 -4.16 -3.51 4.59
CA GLN A 28 -3.59 -2.76 3.47
C GLN A 28 -4.51 -1.62 3.05
N ASN A 29 -4.05 -0.40 3.30
CA ASN A 29 -4.76 0.83 3.01
C ASN A 29 -4.26 1.52 1.73
N GLY A 30 -2.95 1.45 1.47
CA GLY A 30 -2.31 2.15 0.36
C GLY A 30 -2.88 1.75 -1.00
N SER A 31 -3.15 2.75 -1.84
CA SER A 31 -3.60 2.59 -3.23
C SER A 31 -4.87 1.74 -3.39
N ARG A 32 -5.75 1.75 -2.38
CA ARG A 32 -6.99 0.98 -2.39
C ARG A 32 -8.20 1.90 -2.44
N HIS A 33 -9.21 1.52 -3.24
CA HIS A 33 -10.41 2.34 -3.39
C HIS A 33 -11.18 2.44 -2.06
N GLY A 34 -11.62 3.65 -1.70
CA GLY A 34 -12.32 3.91 -0.44
C GLY A 34 -11.43 3.97 0.81
N PHE A 35 -10.13 3.74 0.67
CA PHE A 35 -9.17 3.86 1.76
C PHE A 35 -8.42 5.19 1.68
N HIS A 36 -8.24 5.82 2.84
CA HIS A 36 -7.58 7.12 2.96
C HIS A 36 -6.28 6.98 3.73
N GLY A 37 -5.26 7.73 3.32
CA GLY A 37 -3.97 7.77 4.00
C GLY A 37 -4.07 8.14 5.49
N LEU A 38 -5.17 8.77 5.92
CA LEU A 38 -5.46 9.08 7.31
C LEU A 38 -5.95 7.88 8.15
N ASN A 39 -6.40 6.78 7.55
CA ASN A 39 -6.88 5.65 8.35
C ASN A 39 -5.71 4.99 9.10
N ASN A 40 -4.52 4.92 8.50
CA ASN A 40 -3.32 4.36 9.14
C ASN A 40 -2.90 5.15 10.40
N PRO A 41 -2.67 6.48 10.35
CA PRO A 41 -2.35 7.25 11.55
C PRO A 41 -3.50 7.28 12.55
N PHE A 42 -4.75 7.19 12.11
CA PHE A 42 -5.89 7.04 13.01
C PHE A 42 -5.82 5.73 13.80
N ILE A 43 -5.60 4.60 13.12
CA ILE A 43 -5.43 3.29 13.77
C ILE A 43 -4.25 3.32 14.74
N LEU A 44 -3.09 3.85 14.31
CA LEU A 44 -1.91 3.98 15.16
C LEU A 44 -2.21 4.81 16.42
N ARG A 45 -2.93 5.94 16.28
CA ARG A 45 -3.35 6.77 17.42
C ARG A 45 -4.24 6.00 18.39
N CYS A 46 -5.21 5.23 17.89
CA CYS A 46 -6.08 4.40 18.73
C CYS A 46 -5.28 3.34 19.48
N THR A 47 -4.31 2.69 18.82
CA THR A 47 -3.43 1.71 19.46
C THR A 47 -2.58 2.35 20.56
N ILE A 48 -2.01 3.53 20.30
CA ILE A 48 -1.25 4.30 21.31
C ILE A 48 -2.13 4.62 22.53
N LYS A 49 -3.34 5.13 22.30
CA LYS A 49 -4.28 5.44 23.40
C LYS A 49 -4.63 4.20 24.22
N THR A 50 -4.81 3.05 23.56
CA THR A 50 -5.14 1.78 24.22
C THR A 50 -3.97 1.26 25.06
N ALA A 51 -2.75 1.35 24.55
CA ALA A 51 -1.53 0.99 25.27
C ALA A 51 -1.34 1.87 26.52
N LEU A 52 -1.51 3.19 26.37
CA LEU A 52 -1.45 4.14 27.49
C LEU A 52 -2.52 3.84 28.56
N GLY A 53 -3.77 3.57 28.13
CA GLY A 53 -4.86 3.25 29.05
C GLY A 53 -4.72 1.89 29.75
N SER A 54 -4.04 0.94 29.13
CA SER A 54 -3.81 -0.40 29.71
C SER A 54 -2.51 -0.51 30.51
N GLY A 55 -1.68 0.52 30.53
CA GLY A 55 -0.36 0.50 31.19
C GLY A 55 0.62 -0.48 30.56
N ARG A 56 0.37 -0.93 29.32
CA ARG A 56 1.23 -1.88 28.59
C ARG A 56 2.04 -1.15 27.51
N PRO A 57 3.30 -1.52 27.30
CA PRO A 57 4.11 -0.92 26.24
C PRO A 57 3.56 -1.30 24.85
N LEU A 58 3.63 -0.36 23.91
CA LEU A 58 3.39 -0.59 22.49
C LEU A 58 4.72 -0.59 21.75
N TYR A 59 5.06 -1.69 21.09
CA TYR A 59 6.23 -1.80 20.23
C TYR A 59 5.79 -1.62 18.77
N VAL A 60 6.44 -0.71 18.04
CA VAL A 60 6.12 -0.39 16.64
C VAL A 60 7.36 -0.54 15.80
N ILE A 61 7.24 -1.24 14.67
CA ILE A 61 8.29 -1.35 13.67
C ILE A 61 7.83 -0.55 12.45
N LEU A 62 8.64 0.45 12.07
CA LEU A 62 8.45 1.22 10.84
C LEU A 62 9.43 0.69 9.80
N SER A 63 8.95 -0.21 8.94
CA SER A 63 9.73 -0.74 7.83
C SER A 63 9.40 0.05 6.57
N ASP A 64 10.44 0.49 5.86
CA ASP A 64 10.32 1.13 4.56
C ASP A 64 11.18 0.40 3.52
N LEU A 65 10.75 0.47 2.26
CA LEU A 65 11.44 -0.18 1.14
C LEU A 65 12.27 0.87 0.39
N ILE A 66 13.60 0.72 0.45
CA ILE A 66 14.57 1.64 -0.17
C ILE A 66 14.33 1.81 -1.69
N MET A 67 13.80 0.78 -2.38
CA MET A 67 13.40 0.83 -3.78
C MET A 67 12.15 0.00 -4.04
N LEU A 68 10.99 0.64 -4.06
CA LEU A 68 9.69 0.02 -4.36
C LEU A 68 9.53 -0.40 -5.83
N PHE A 69 10.26 0.25 -6.74
CA PHE A 69 10.18 -0.04 -8.17
C PHE A 69 11.59 -0.29 -8.74
N PRO A 70 11.76 -1.33 -9.57
CA PRO A 70 13.02 -1.56 -10.24
C PRO A 70 13.34 -0.40 -11.20
N ARG A 71 14.59 0.05 -11.20
CA ARG A 71 15.11 0.89 -12.29
C ARG A 71 15.18 0.01 -13.53
N GLN A 72 14.36 0.29 -14.54
CA GLN A 72 14.47 -0.38 -15.83
C GLN A 72 15.82 -0.06 -16.47
N THR A 73 16.73 -1.02 -16.52
CA THR A 73 17.73 -1.11 -17.59
C THR A 73 17.02 -1.73 -18.79
N THR A 74 16.47 -0.91 -19.66
CA THR A 74 16.10 -1.39 -21.00
C THR A 74 17.41 -1.57 -21.77
N PRO A 75 17.83 -2.80 -22.15
CA PRO A 75 18.89 -2.92 -23.13
C PRO A 75 18.39 -2.33 -24.44
N LEU A 76 19.08 -1.33 -24.97
CA LEU A 76 18.86 -0.82 -26.32
C LEU A 76 19.30 -1.90 -27.31
N TYR A 77 18.43 -2.85 -27.62
CA TYR A 77 18.59 -3.69 -28.81
C TYR A 77 17.91 -2.98 -29.97
N GLY A 78 18.72 -2.49 -30.91
CA GLY A 78 18.26 -1.94 -32.19
C GLY A 78 18.56 -0.46 -32.39
N SER A 79 19.80 -0.15 -32.74
CA SER A 79 20.17 0.99 -33.59
C SER A 79 21.07 0.50 -34.70
#